data_AF-K1DYX7-F1
#
_entry.id   AF-K1DYX7-F1
#
_cell.length_a   1.000
_cell.length_b   1.000
_cell.length_c   1.000
_cell.angle_alpha   90.00
_cell.angle_beta   90.00
_cell.angle_gamma   90.00
#
_symmetry.space_group_name_H-M   'P 1'
#
loop_
_entity.id
_entity.type
_entity.pdbx_description
1 polymer ?
#
loop_
_entity_poly.entity_id
_entity_poly.type
_entity_poly.pdbx_seq_one_letter_code
_entity_poly.pdbx_strand_id
1 'polypeptide(L)'
;MALRSAESVQTAPVAALGLIGGYLTARESGIRPLGGVVLGAAGLLAGRSWLAKTDPATTAALSAIYLGGLRRLAPAGQEGRRLAGRPRRRRCLGCRVLRPVRPALTVATAPIALTGATGRIGGRVADRLATKGVPLRLLVRDPDRAPDLPGATAVVAPFADGEAVREALTGVETAFMVSASEAADRVQQHLTFVEAAAAAGVRHLVYLSFQGASAASTFTFARDHAVTEAAIRGTGLTWTFLRDSFYADFMPGLVGDDGVIRGPGGSGRVAVVAQDDIADAAAAVLLDPAAHAGRTYTLTGPAALSFTEIATIVGEASGREVTYVDETLDEARASRAVYDAPDWEVAGWISTYTAVAAGEHAEVTGDVEALTGHPATPLREVLAAGR
;
A
#
# COMPACT_ATOMS: atom_id res chain seq x y z
N MET A 1 -12.59 18.11 -38.59
CA MET A 1 -11.51 18.87 -39.26
C MET A 1 -10.56 17.85 -39.88
N ALA A 2 -10.46 17.78 -41.21
CA ALA A 2 -9.62 16.78 -41.87
C ALA A 2 -8.13 17.06 -41.58
N LEU A 3 -7.39 16.04 -41.14
CA LEU A 3 -5.95 16.18 -40.87
C LEU A 3 -5.21 16.42 -42.19
N ARG A 4 -4.30 17.41 -42.20
CA ARG A 4 -3.42 17.68 -43.35
C ARG A 4 -2.60 16.43 -43.70
N SER A 5 -2.27 16.26 -45.00
CA SER A 5 -1.43 15.15 -45.46
C SER A 5 -0.09 15.15 -44.73
N ALA A 6 0.44 13.97 -44.39
CA ALA A 6 1.67 13.84 -43.61
C ALA A 6 2.87 14.55 -44.26
N GLU A 7 2.90 14.63 -45.60
CA GLU A 7 3.94 15.32 -46.37
C GLU A 7 3.86 16.86 -46.27
N SER A 8 2.70 17.42 -45.94
CA SER A 8 2.49 18.88 -45.88
C SER A 8 2.70 19.49 -44.50
N VAL A 9 2.94 18.67 -43.47
CA VAL A 9 3.13 19.14 -42.09
C VAL A 9 4.53 19.71 -41.89
N GLN A 10 4.62 20.94 -41.38
CA GLN A 10 5.87 21.51 -40.89
C GLN A 10 6.11 21.01 -39.46
N THR A 11 7.06 20.11 -39.28
CA THR A 11 7.26 19.40 -38.00
C THR A 11 7.96 20.24 -36.93
N ALA A 12 8.75 21.25 -37.31
CA ALA A 12 9.46 22.11 -36.38
C ALA A 12 8.52 22.90 -35.43
N PRO A 13 7.50 23.65 -35.91
CA PRO A 13 6.55 24.32 -35.03
C PRO A 13 5.69 23.35 -34.22
N VAL A 14 5.31 22.20 -34.79
CA VAL A 14 4.54 21.16 -34.07
C VAL A 14 5.34 20.58 -32.90
N ALA A 15 6.62 20.29 -33.13
CA ALA A 15 7.51 19.79 -32.09
C ALA A 15 7.76 20.85 -31.00
N ALA A 16 8.06 22.08 -31.40
CA ALA A 16 8.32 23.18 -30.45
C ALA A 16 7.08 23.51 -29.59
N LEU A 17 5.90 23.63 -30.21
CA LEU A 17 4.65 23.88 -29.48
C LEU A 17 4.22 22.69 -28.62
N GLY A 18 4.47 21.46 -29.05
CA GLY A 18 4.22 20.26 -28.24
C GLY A 18 5.07 20.20 -26.97
N LEU A 19 6.36 20.55 -27.07
CA LEU A 19 7.27 20.60 -25.92
C LEU A 19 6.89 21.73 -24.94
N ILE A 20 6.65 22.95 -25.45
CA ILE A 20 6.27 24.10 -24.62
C ILE A 20 4.88 23.90 -24.01
N GLY A 21 3.92 23.45 -24.81
CA GLY A 21 2.55 23.20 -24.39
C GLY A 21 2.43 22.07 -23.38
N GLY A 22 3.17 20.96 -23.57
CA GLY A 22 3.23 19.87 -22.62
C GLY A 22 3.79 20.30 -21.26
N TYR A 23 4.87 21.11 -21.27
CA TYR A 23 5.46 21.66 -20.05
C TYR A 23 4.50 22.63 -19.32
N LEU A 24 3.92 23.60 -20.04
CA LEU A 24 2.99 24.56 -19.45
C LEU A 24 1.73 23.88 -18.92
N THR A 25 1.20 22.88 -19.63
CA THR A 25 0.04 22.11 -19.17
C THR A 25 0.34 21.38 -17.87
N ALA A 26 1.49 20.69 -17.77
CA ALA A 26 1.89 20.02 -16.53
C ALA A 26 2.12 21.00 -15.38
N ARG A 27 2.68 22.18 -15.66
CA ARG A 27 3.02 23.21 -14.67
C ARG A 27 1.77 23.91 -14.11
N GLU A 28 0.88 24.38 -14.98
CA GLU A 28 -0.28 25.18 -14.58
C GLU A 28 -1.42 24.30 -14.02
N SER A 29 -1.58 23.07 -14.52
CA SER A 29 -2.61 22.15 -14.01
C SER A 29 -2.18 21.35 -12.77
N GLY A 30 -0.88 21.24 -12.50
CA GLY A 30 -0.33 20.32 -11.49
C GLY A 30 -0.47 18.83 -11.83
N ILE A 31 -1.09 18.47 -12.96
CA ILE A 31 -1.36 17.10 -13.37
C ILE A 31 -0.36 16.69 -14.46
N ARG A 32 0.75 16.06 -14.04
CA ARG A 32 1.83 15.62 -14.93
C ARG A 32 1.36 14.77 -16.13
N PRO A 33 0.38 13.84 -15.99
CA PRO A 33 -0.13 13.07 -17.13
C PRO A 33 -0.71 13.92 -18.26
N LEU A 34 -1.36 15.05 -17.95
CA LEU A 34 -1.97 15.92 -18.97
C LEU A 34 -0.91 16.58 -19.86
N GLY A 35 0.22 16.99 -19.28
CA GLY A 35 1.36 17.47 -20.06
C GLY A 35 1.96 16.39 -20.96
N GLY A 36 1.98 15.14 -20.48
CA GLY A 36 2.39 13.97 -21.26
C GLY A 36 1.48 13.68 -22.45
N VAL A 37 0.15 13.87 -22.31
CA VAL A 37 -0.82 13.70 -23.40
C VAL A 37 -0.61 14.75 -24.50
N VAL A 38 -0.41 16.02 -24.14
CA VAL A 38 -0.15 17.11 -25.10
C VAL A 38 1.16 16.87 -25.86
N LEU A 39 2.20 16.42 -25.16
CA LEU A 39 3.49 16.06 -25.75
C LEU A 39 3.36 14.84 -26.68
N GLY A 40 2.67 13.80 -26.23
CA GLY A 40 2.47 12.56 -27.00
C GLY A 40 1.72 12.81 -28.30
N ALA A 41 0.67 13.64 -28.27
CA ALA A 41 -0.09 14.00 -29.46
C ALA A 41 0.75 14.75 -30.50
N ALA A 42 1.58 15.70 -30.07
CA ALA A 42 2.49 16.43 -30.95
C ALA A 42 3.61 15.53 -31.50
N GLY A 43 4.14 14.61 -30.68
CA GLY A 43 5.12 13.60 -31.07
C GLY A 43 4.60 12.63 -32.12
N LEU A 44 3.36 12.14 -31.96
CA LEU A 44 2.70 11.27 -32.94
C LEU A 44 2.47 11.97 -34.29
N LEU A 45 2.07 13.24 -34.26
CA LEU A 45 1.87 14.05 -35.47
C LEU A 45 3.19 14.33 -36.20
N ALA A 46 4.26 14.65 -35.46
CA ALA A 46 5.58 14.87 -36.02
C ALA A 46 6.21 13.57 -36.54
N GLY A 47 6.12 12.48 -35.77
CA GLY A 47 6.62 11.15 -36.15
C GLY A 47 5.97 10.60 -37.40
N ARG A 48 4.65 10.79 -37.56
CA ARG A 48 3.94 10.45 -38.80
C ARG A 48 4.48 11.21 -40.02
N SER A 49 4.84 12.48 -39.85
CA SER A 49 5.42 13.28 -40.94
C SER A 49 6.89 12.93 -41.20
N TRP A 50 7.67 12.57 -40.19
CA TRP A 50 9.05 12.10 -40.36
C TRP A 50 9.11 10.77 -41.10
N LEU A 51 8.26 9.81 -40.71
CA LEU A 51 8.20 8.51 -41.38
C LEU A 51 7.78 8.63 -42.86
N ALA A 52 6.95 9.62 -43.18
CA ALA A 52 6.54 9.90 -44.56
C ALA A 52 7.62 10.61 -45.39
N LYS A 53 8.58 11.31 -44.75
CA LYS A 53 9.57 12.17 -45.44
C LYS A 53 11.00 11.65 -45.37
N THR A 54 11.26 10.67 -44.52
CA THR A 54 12.61 10.18 -44.18
C THR A 54 12.60 8.68 -43.97
N ASP A 55 13.78 8.07 -43.84
CA ASP A 55 13.91 6.65 -43.54
C ASP A 55 13.60 6.33 -42.05
N PRO A 56 13.36 5.05 -41.70
CA PRO A 56 13.04 4.63 -40.34
C PRO A 56 14.12 4.97 -39.30
N ALA A 57 15.41 4.95 -39.69
CA ALA A 57 16.50 5.25 -38.75
C ALA A 57 16.56 6.76 -38.43
N THR A 58 16.37 7.61 -39.43
CA THR A 58 16.25 9.06 -39.25
C THR A 58 15.01 9.43 -38.42
N THR A 59 13.88 8.74 -38.67
CA THR A 59 12.65 8.93 -37.88
C THR A 59 12.85 8.54 -36.41
N ALA A 60 13.55 7.43 -36.15
CA ALA A 60 13.88 7.00 -34.80
C ALA A 60 14.81 8.01 -34.09
N ALA A 61 15.82 8.53 -34.79
CA ALA A 61 16.72 9.54 -34.25
C ALA A 61 15.99 10.86 -33.90
N LEU A 62 15.13 11.36 -34.78
CA LEU A 62 14.34 12.58 -34.53
C LEU A 62 13.33 12.38 -33.38
N SER A 63 12.72 11.20 -33.28
CA SER A 63 11.83 10.84 -32.17
C SER A 63 12.57 10.76 -30.84
N ALA A 64 13.80 10.23 -30.83
CA ALA A 64 14.65 10.19 -29.64
C ALA A 64 15.08 11.60 -29.19
N ILE A 65 15.41 12.50 -30.12
CA ILE A 65 15.72 13.91 -29.82
C ILE A 65 14.48 14.62 -29.25
N TYR A 66 13.31 14.41 -29.84
CA TYR A 66 12.04 14.98 -29.37
C TYR A 66 11.69 14.55 -27.94
N LEU A 67 11.79 13.25 -27.65
CA LEU A 67 11.56 12.70 -26.32
C LEU A 67 12.67 13.13 -25.32
N GLY A 68 13.90 13.28 -25.79
CA GLY A 68 15.05 13.72 -24.98
C GLY A 68 14.98 15.18 -24.53
N GLY A 69 14.27 16.05 -25.25
CA GLY A 69 14.07 17.45 -24.89
C GLY A 69 13.37 17.64 -23.54
N LEU A 70 12.51 16.70 -23.13
CA LEU A 70 11.76 16.77 -21.88
C LEU A 70 12.65 16.53 -20.65
N ARG A 71 13.65 15.65 -20.76
CA ARG A 71 14.60 15.34 -19.68
C ARG A 71 15.50 16.53 -19.33
N ARG A 72 15.70 17.48 -20.26
CA ARG A 72 16.57 18.65 -20.07
C ARG A 72 15.84 19.89 -19.52
N LEU A 73 14.51 19.85 -19.43
CA LEU A 73 13.69 20.95 -18.90
C LEU A 73 13.20 20.71 -17.46
N ALA A 74 13.56 19.56 -16.86
CA ALA A 74 13.40 19.33 -15.43
C ALA A 74 14.45 20.17 -14.65
N PRO A 75 14.08 20.82 -13.53
CA PRO A 75 15.03 21.61 -12.76
C PRO A 75 16.16 20.72 -12.23
N ALA A 76 17.41 21.13 -12.48
CA ALA A 76 18.61 20.47 -12.00
C ALA A 76 18.69 20.51 -10.47
N GLY A 77 18.33 19.41 -9.82
CA GLY A 77 18.58 19.17 -8.40
C GLY A 77 20.05 18.84 -8.16
N GLN A 78 20.82 19.87 -7.78
CA GLN A 78 22.09 19.86 -7.04
C GLN A 78 22.95 18.59 -7.02
N GLU A 79 23.87 18.49 -7.98
CA GLU A 79 25.18 17.86 -7.77
C GLU A 79 26.25 18.94 -7.57
N GLY A 80 27.11 18.78 -6.56
CA GLY A 80 28.45 19.36 -6.56
C GLY A 80 28.72 20.52 -5.59
N ARG A 81 28.95 20.21 -4.31
CA ARG A 81 29.94 20.96 -3.52
C ARG A 81 31.17 20.10 -3.28
N ARG A 82 32.13 20.21 -4.20
CA ARG A 82 33.53 19.86 -3.97
C ARG A 82 34.07 20.78 -2.88
N LEU A 83 34.41 20.22 -1.71
CA LEU A 83 35.26 20.91 -0.75
C LEU A 83 36.72 20.53 -1.00
N ALA A 84 37.44 21.49 -1.56
CA ALA A 84 38.88 21.54 -1.56
C ALA A 84 39.40 21.82 -0.14
N GLY A 85 40.53 21.20 0.23
CA GLY A 85 41.29 21.58 1.42
C GLY A 85 41.92 20.42 2.17
N ARG A 86 43.06 19.90 1.68
CA ARG A 86 43.99 19.12 2.52
C ARG A 86 44.79 20.08 3.40
N PRO A 87 44.86 19.89 4.72
CA PRO A 87 45.98 20.38 5.51
C PRO A 87 47.02 19.28 5.74
N ARG A 88 48.29 19.69 5.70
CA ARG A 88 49.49 18.89 5.92
C ARG A 88 49.47 18.23 7.31
N ARG A 89 49.69 16.92 7.37
CA ARG A 89 49.94 16.17 8.61
C ARG A 89 51.29 16.58 9.21
N ARG A 90 51.29 17.13 10.43
CA ARG A 90 52.44 17.11 11.32
C ARG A 90 52.47 15.77 12.06
N ARG A 91 53.65 15.14 12.10
CA ARG A 91 53.93 13.89 12.83
C ARG A 91 53.75 14.13 14.34
N CYS A 92 52.89 13.34 14.98
CA CYS A 92 53.03 13.00 16.39
C CYS A 92 53.47 11.55 16.48
N LEU A 93 54.68 11.33 17.02
CA LEU A 93 55.19 10.03 17.43
C LEU A 93 54.52 9.67 18.76
N GLY A 94 53.85 8.52 18.83
CA GLY A 94 53.39 7.93 20.08
C GLY A 94 51.93 7.52 20.09
N CYS A 95 51.59 6.44 19.39
CA CYS A 95 50.45 5.60 19.78
C CYS A 95 50.73 4.15 19.36
N ARG A 96 50.59 3.26 20.34
CA ARG A 96 50.74 1.80 20.20
C ARG A 96 49.81 1.28 19.11
N VAL A 97 50.36 0.44 18.24
CA VAL A 97 49.63 -0.31 17.22
C VAL A 97 48.75 -1.35 17.94
N LEU A 98 47.45 -1.09 18.05
CA LEU A 98 46.46 -2.14 18.25
C LEU A 98 46.18 -2.79 16.89
N ARG A 99 46.34 -4.10 16.83
CA ARG A 99 46.00 -4.92 15.65
C ARG A 99 44.55 -4.64 15.23
N PRO A 100 44.24 -4.51 13.93
CA PRO A 100 42.86 -4.45 13.49
C PRO A 100 42.20 -5.80 13.75
N VAL A 101 41.15 -5.81 14.56
CA VAL A 101 40.19 -6.90 14.64
C VAL A 101 39.54 -6.98 13.26
N ARG A 102 39.63 -8.14 12.59
CA ARG A 102 38.90 -8.39 11.34
C ARG A 102 37.42 -8.19 11.64
N PRO A 103 36.66 -7.38 10.87
CA PRO A 103 35.22 -7.35 11.02
C PRO A 103 34.70 -8.77 10.79
N ALA A 104 33.87 -9.26 11.71
CA ALA A 104 33.12 -10.49 11.50
C ALA A 104 32.36 -10.35 10.17
N LEU A 105 32.38 -11.41 9.36
CA LEU A 105 31.49 -11.51 8.21
C LEU A 105 30.07 -11.38 8.75
N THR A 106 29.44 -10.22 8.57
CA THR A 106 28.02 -10.06 8.78
C THR A 106 27.35 -11.00 7.78
N VAL A 107 26.81 -12.11 8.27
CA VAL A 107 25.86 -12.89 7.47
C VAL A 107 24.74 -11.91 7.17
N ALA A 108 24.62 -11.49 5.92
CA ALA A 108 23.54 -10.60 5.52
C ALA A 108 22.24 -11.37 5.78
N THR A 109 21.49 -10.94 6.79
CA THR A 109 20.15 -11.46 7.06
C THR A 109 19.30 -11.20 5.82
N ALA A 110 18.65 -12.25 5.31
CA ALA A 110 17.77 -12.13 4.16
C ALA A 110 16.67 -11.08 4.45
N PRO A 111 16.31 -10.22 3.48
CA PRO A 111 15.32 -9.19 3.72
C PRO A 111 13.93 -9.80 3.92
N ILE A 112 13.11 -9.15 4.74
CA ILE A 112 11.67 -9.44 4.81
C ILE A 112 11.00 -8.71 3.65
N ALA A 113 10.25 -9.44 2.81
CA ALA A 113 9.43 -8.82 1.78
C ALA A 113 8.11 -8.33 2.38
N LEU A 114 7.63 -7.18 1.92
CA LEU A 114 6.39 -6.58 2.42
C LEU A 114 5.58 -5.97 1.26
N THR A 115 4.32 -6.35 1.14
CA THR A 115 3.36 -5.67 0.27
C THR A 115 2.64 -4.54 1.04
N GLY A 116 2.07 -3.58 0.31
CA GLY A 116 1.25 -2.54 0.94
C GLY A 116 2.04 -1.53 1.79
N ALA A 117 3.36 -1.41 1.57
CA ALA A 117 4.25 -0.49 2.28
C ALA A 117 3.84 0.99 2.16
N THR A 118 3.08 1.35 1.12
CA THR A 118 2.56 2.71 0.89
C THR A 118 1.18 2.95 1.53
N GLY A 119 0.60 1.90 2.14
CA GLY A 119 -0.67 1.94 2.84
C GLY A 119 -0.51 2.16 4.33
N ARG A 120 -1.65 2.34 5.02
CA ARG A 120 -1.70 2.71 6.45
C ARG A 120 -1.10 1.66 7.38
N ILE A 121 -1.31 0.37 7.11
CA ILE A 121 -0.80 -0.71 7.97
C ILE A 121 0.60 -1.15 7.52
N GLY A 122 0.77 -1.45 6.22
CA GLY A 122 2.06 -1.90 5.71
C GLY A 122 3.20 -0.90 5.91
N GLY A 123 2.94 0.41 5.79
CA GLY A 123 3.93 1.44 6.09
C GLY A 123 4.34 1.48 7.56
N ARG A 124 3.37 1.33 8.48
CA ARG A 124 3.61 1.25 9.93
C ARG A 124 4.42 0.01 10.31
N VAL A 125 4.14 -1.14 9.69
CA VAL A 125 4.92 -2.38 9.90
C VAL A 125 6.33 -2.21 9.35
N ALA A 126 6.48 -1.64 8.15
CA ALA A 126 7.79 -1.39 7.56
C ALA A 126 8.64 -0.46 8.44
N ASP A 127 8.07 0.61 8.98
CA ASP A 127 8.76 1.55 9.87
C ASP A 127 9.25 0.86 11.16
N ARG A 128 8.38 0.06 11.81
CA ARG A 128 8.73 -0.73 13.00
C ARG A 128 9.89 -1.68 12.74
N LEU A 129 9.86 -2.41 11.62
CA LEU A 129 10.92 -3.34 11.24
C LEU A 129 12.23 -2.63 10.87
N ALA A 130 12.15 -1.52 10.13
CA ALA A 130 13.31 -0.72 9.75
C ALA A 130 14.01 -0.12 10.99
N THR A 131 13.23 0.33 11.99
CA THR A 131 13.75 0.82 13.28
C THR A 131 14.51 -0.26 14.05
N LYS A 132 14.16 -1.54 13.87
CA LYS A 132 14.89 -2.69 14.43
C LYS A 132 16.09 -3.14 13.58
N GLY A 133 16.37 -2.45 12.47
CA GLY A 133 17.48 -2.75 11.57
C GLY A 133 17.25 -3.97 10.68
N VAL A 134 15.98 -4.39 10.50
CA VAL A 134 15.63 -5.50 9.60
C VAL A 134 15.74 -5.01 8.16
N PRO A 135 16.51 -5.68 7.28
CA PRO A 135 16.51 -5.36 5.86
C PRO A 135 15.13 -5.63 5.25
N LEU A 136 14.61 -4.71 4.43
CA LEU A 136 13.28 -4.81 3.85
C LEU A 136 13.29 -4.79 2.34
N ARG A 137 12.39 -5.56 1.74
CA ARG A 137 12.05 -5.48 0.32
C ARG A 137 10.59 -5.07 0.17
N LEU A 138 10.36 -3.84 -0.24
CA LEU A 138 9.02 -3.26 -0.34
C LEU A 138 8.46 -3.50 -1.73
N LEU A 139 7.50 -4.41 -1.85
CA LEU A 139 6.82 -4.71 -3.10
C LEU A 139 5.73 -3.65 -3.31
N VAL A 140 5.90 -2.84 -4.36
CA VAL A 140 5.05 -1.69 -4.64
C VAL A 140 4.61 -1.66 -6.10
N ARG A 141 3.55 -0.88 -6.37
CA ARG A 141 3.10 -0.60 -7.75
C ARG A 141 3.86 0.58 -8.36
N ASP A 142 4.22 1.53 -7.52
CA ASP A 142 4.87 2.79 -7.88
C ASP A 142 6.02 3.02 -6.88
N PRO A 143 7.29 2.93 -7.32
CA PRO A 143 8.44 3.06 -6.43
C PRO A 143 8.60 4.49 -5.88
N ASP A 144 8.10 5.51 -6.58
CA ASP A 144 8.19 6.91 -6.13
C ASP A 144 7.32 7.17 -4.89
N ARG A 145 6.37 6.27 -4.61
CA ARG A 145 5.49 6.33 -3.43
C ARG A 145 6.00 5.49 -2.26
N ALA A 146 7.05 4.68 -2.46
CA ALA A 146 7.59 3.84 -1.40
C ALA A 146 8.17 4.71 -0.26
N PRO A 147 7.98 4.32 1.01
CA PRO A 147 8.60 5.04 2.11
C PRO A 147 10.14 4.90 2.04
N ASP A 148 10.84 6.00 2.28
CA ASP A 148 12.31 6.02 2.37
C ASP A 148 12.72 5.57 3.78
N LEU A 149 13.03 4.28 3.92
CA LEU A 149 13.35 3.64 5.19
C LEU A 149 14.78 3.07 5.16
N PRO A 150 15.55 3.19 6.27
CA PRO A 150 16.88 2.60 6.36
C PRO A 150 16.85 1.09 6.10
N GLY A 151 17.68 0.61 5.17
CA GLY A 151 17.78 -0.81 4.84
C GLY A 151 16.61 -1.35 4.01
N ALA A 152 15.69 -0.50 3.55
CA ALA A 152 14.62 -0.88 2.65
C ALA A 152 14.99 -0.69 1.18
N THR A 153 14.51 -1.58 0.31
CA THR A 153 14.60 -1.45 -1.15
C THR A 153 13.21 -1.63 -1.75
N ALA A 154 12.76 -0.64 -2.52
CA ALA A 154 11.50 -0.73 -3.26
C ALA A 154 11.68 -1.53 -4.56
N VAL A 155 10.76 -2.45 -4.84
CA VAL A 155 10.74 -3.26 -6.07
C VAL A 155 9.33 -3.23 -6.66
N VAL A 156 9.23 -3.03 -7.96
CA VAL A 156 7.93 -3.02 -8.66
C VAL A 156 7.43 -4.45 -8.80
N ALA A 157 6.33 -4.76 -8.12
CA ALA A 157 5.72 -6.08 -8.11
C ALA A 157 4.23 -5.96 -7.79
N PRO A 158 3.39 -5.57 -8.77
CA PRO A 158 1.95 -5.55 -8.59
C PRO A 158 1.41 -6.98 -8.41
N PHE A 159 0.39 -7.17 -7.57
CA PHE A 159 -0.19 -8.48 -7.27
C PHE A 159 -0.61 -9.30 -8.50
N ALA A 160 -1.11 -8.63 -9.54
CA ALA A 160 -1.56 -9.28 -10.76
C ALA A 160 -0.42 -9.79 -11.66
N ASP A 161 0.82 -9.36 -11.42
CA ASP A 161 2.00 -9.76 -12.20
C ASP A 161 2.81 -10.81 -11.44
N GLY A 162 2.45 -12.07 -11.64
CA GLY A 162 3.10 -13.20 -10.95
C GLY A 162 4.60 -13.34 -11.28
N GLU A 163 5.03 -12.93 -12.48
CA GLU A 163 6.45 -12.98 -12.85
C GLU A 163 7.24 -11.93 -12.08
N ALA A 164 6.76 -10.68 -12.05
CA ALA A 164 7.38 -9.60 -11.28
C ALA A 164 7.39 -9.92 -9.77
N VAL A 165 6.31 -10.49 -9.23
CA VAL A 165 6.26 -10.93 -7.82
C VAL A 165 7.29 -12.02 -7.56
N ARG A 166 7.40 -13.05 -8.41
CA ARG A 166 8.37 -14.14 -8.25
C ARG A 166 9.82 -13.62 -8.31
N GLU A 167 10.13 -12.73 -9.24
CA GLU A 167 11.45 -12.09 -9.32
C GLU A 167 11.74 -11.28 -8.06
N ALA A 168 10.79 -10.44 -7.63
CA ALA A 168 10.93 -9.63 -6.42
C ALA A 168 11.12 -10.47 -5.15
N LEU A 169 10.55 -11.68 -5.08
CA LEU A 169 10.67 -12.58 -3.93
C LEU A 169 11.90 -13.50 -4.00
N THR A 170 12.74 -13.41 -5.04
CA THR A 170 13.95 -14.23 -5.12
C THR A 170 14.91 -13.95 -3.97
N GLY A 171 15.28 -15.00 -3.23
CA GLY A 171 16.16 -14.92 -2.06
C GLY A 171 15.49 -14.36 -0.79
N VAL A 172 14.16 -14.21 -0.79
CA VAL A 172 13.37 -13.84 0.39
C VAL A 172 12.92 -15.11 1.11
N GLU A 173 13.16 -15.17 2.41
CA GLU A 173 12.72 -16.30 3.23
C GLU A 173 11.36 -16.06 3.89
N THR A 174 11.07 -14.83 4.29
CA THR A 174 9.82 -14.43 4.97
C THR A 174 9.17 -13.27 4.23
N ALA A 175 7.88 -13.39 3.94
CA ALA A 175 7.08 -12.34 3.33
C ALA A 175 5.88 -11.97 4.21
N PHE A 176 5.60 -10.67 4.32
CA PHE A 176 4.38 -10.11 4.86
C PHE A 176 3.47 -9.65 3.72
N MET A 177 2.33 -10.32 3.58
CA MET A 177 1.30 -9.96 2.63
C MET A 177 0.21 -9.16 3.33
N VAL A 178 0.26 -7.84 3.17
CA VAL A 178 -0.93 -6.99 3.34
C VAL A 178 -1.85 -7.26 2.15
N SER A 179 -3.11 -7.57 2.42
CA SER A 179 -4.08 -7.89 1.37
C SER A 179 -4.19 -6.77 0.32
N ALA A 180 -4.47 -7.15 -0.92
CA ALA A 180 -4.72 -6.20 -2.00
C ALA A 180 -5.97 -5.36 -1.71
N SER A 181 -6.01 -4.16 -2.31
CA SER A 181 -7.16 -3.27 -2.25
C SER A 181 -8.42 -3.95 -2.80
N GLU A 182 -9.57 -3.46 -2.36
CA GLU A 182 -10.87 -3.86 -2.90
C GLU A 182 -10.89 -3.67 -4.42
N ALA A 183 -11.19 -4.75 -5.13
CA ALA A 183 -11.26 -4.84 -6.58
C ALA A 183 -12.04 -6.09 -6.97
N ALA A 184 -12.71 -6.08 -8.13
CA ALA A 184 -13.48 -7.23 -8.61
C ALA A 184 -12.62 -8.50 -8.80
N ASP A 185 -11.33 -8.32 -9.10
CA ASP A 185 -10.33 -9.37 -9.29
C ASP A 185 -9.43 -9.60 -8.06
N ARG A 186 -9.79 -9.04 -6.88
CA ARG A 186 -8.96 -9.10 -5.66
C ARG A 186 -8.54 -10.52 -5.28
N VAL A 187 -9.46 -11.48 -5.33
CA VAL A 187 -9.14 -12.88 -5.05
C VAL A 187 -8.08 -13.40 -6.02
N GLN A 188 -8.24 -13.14 -7.32
CA GLN A 188 -7.27 -13.57 -8.33
C GLN A 188 -5.89 -12.93 -8.08
N GLN A 189 -5.85 -11.65 -7.72
CA GLN A 189 -4.61 -10.96 -7.34
C GLN A 189 -3.91 -11.64 -6.15
N HIS A 190 -4.65 -12.04 -5.13
CA HIS A 190 -4.10 -12.79 -4.01
C HIS A 190 -3.57 -14.16 -4.42
N LEU A 191 -4.33 -14.92 -5.22
CA LEU A 191 -3.92 -16.24 -5.69
C LEU A 191 -2.63 -16.17 -6.51
N THR A 192 -2.53 -15.21 -7.43
CA THR A 192 -1.32 -14.96 -8.23
C THR A 192 -0.11 -14.68 -7.34
N PHE A 193 -0.26 -13.83 -6.32
CA PHE A 193 0.83 -13.55 -5.38
C PHE A 193 1.24 -14.78 -4.57
N VAL A 194 0.28 -15.54 -4.05
CA VAL A 194 0.52 -16.73 -3.23
C VAL A 194 1.26 -17.80 -4.04
N GLU A 195 0.85 -18.04 -5.28
CA GLU A 195 1.53 -18.95 -6.21
C GLU A 195 2.96 -18.47 -6.51
N ALA A 196 3.13 -17.19 -6.82
CA ALA A 196 4.45 -16.61 -7.11
C ALA A 196 5.39 -16.67 -5.89
N ALA A 197 4.86 -16.45 -4.68
CA ALA A 197 5.63 -16.56 -3.44
C ALA A 197 6.10 -17.99 -3.18
N ALA A 198 5.23 -18.99 -3.40
CA ALA A 198 5.60 -20.40 -3.33
C ALA A 198 6.66 -20.76 -4.38
N ALA A 199 6.48 -20.32 -5.62
CA ALA A 199 7.41 -20.57 -6.72
C ALA A 199 8.78 -19.89 -6.52
N ALA A 200 8.82 -18.75 -5.81
CA ALA A 200 10.06 -18.04 -5.47
C ALA A 200 10.83 -18.70 -4.32
N GLY A 201 10.24 -19.67 -3.62
CA GLY A 201 10.87 -20.36 -2.50
C GLY A 201 10.79 -19.59 -1.18
N VAL A 202 9.81 -18.70 -1.02
CA VAL A 202 9.48 -18.14 0.30
C VAL A 202 9.23 -19.31 1.27
N ARG A 203 9.71 -19.20 2.51
CA ARG A 203 9.55 -20.27 3.52
C ARG A 203 8.40 -19.97 4.47
N HIS A 204 8.21 -18.71 4.82
CA HIS A 204 7.15 -18.26 5.73
C HIS A 204 6.35 -17.10 5.14
N LEU A 205 5.03 -17.27 5.01
CA LEU A 205 4.11 -16.22 4.59
C LEU A 205 3.23 -15.78 5.76
N VAL A 206 3.45 -14.55 6.25
CA VAL A 206 2.56 -13.90 7.20
C VAL A 206 1.53 -13.11 6.40
N TYR A 207 0.24 -13.40 6.59
CA TYR A 207 -0.83 -12.78 5.83
C TYR A 207 -1.77 -12.00 6.75
N LEU A 208 -1.98 -10.72 6.42
CA LEU A 208 -3.00 -9.88 7.05
C LEU A 208 -4.36 -10.23 6.43
N SER A 209 -5.03 -11.15 7.11
CA SER A 209 -6.39 -11.62 6.87
C SER A 209 -7.39 -10.74 7.62
N PHE A 210 -8.65 -11.16 7.69
CA PHE A 210 -9.71 -10.43 8.39
C PHE A 210 -10.48 -11.33 9.38
N GLN A 211 -10.99 -10.73 10.46
CA GLN A 211 -11.80 -11.40 11.46
C GLN A 211 -13.01 -12.09 10.82
N GLY A 212 -13.25 -13.34 11.20
CA GLY A 212 -14.35 -14.12 10.64
C GLY A 212 -14.11 -14.59 9.21
N ALA A 213 -12.87 -14.65 8.71
CA ALA A 213 -12.57 -15.28 7.40
C ALA A 213 -13.06 -16.74 7.34
N SER A 214 -14.19 -16.95 6.66
CA SER A 214 -14.87 -18.22 6.44
C SER A 214 -15.65 -18.18 5.13
N ALA A 215 -15.91 -19.34 4.51
CA ALA A 215 -16.79 -19.42 3.35
C ALA A 215 -18.25 -19.08 3.69
N ALA A 216 -18.62 -19.20 4.98
CA ALA A 216 -19.96 -18.95 5.48
C ALA A 216 -20.19 -17.50 5.97
N SER A 217 -19.18 -16.62 5.89
CA SER A 217 -19.27 -15.26 6.43
C SER A 217 -20.29 -14.41 5.67
N THR A 218 -21.06 -13.62 6.42
CA THR A 218 -21.95 -12.61 5.86
C THR A 218 -21.15 -11.54 5.15
N PHE A 219 -20.02 -11.12 5.73
CA PHE A 219 -19.15 -10.12 5.12
C PHE A 219 -18.47 -10.66 3.86
N THR A 220 -18.68 -9.97 2.73
CA THR A 220 -18.19 -10.41 1.42
C THR A 220 -16.67 -10.51 1.37
N PHE A 221 -15.93 -9.51 1.85
CA PHE A 221 -14.48 -9.55 1.77
C PHE A 221 -13.84 -10.52 2.79
N ALA A 222 -14.55 -10.90 3.87
CA ALA A 222 -14.12 -12.01 4.72
C ALA A 222 -14.11 -13.36 3.98
N ARG A 223 -15.02 -13.56 3.01
CA ARG A 223 -15.01 -14.74 2.14
C ARG A 223 -13.79 -14.74 1.21
N ASP A 224 -13.40 -13.59 0.66
CA ASP A 224 -12.16 -13.47 -0.11
C ASP A 224 -10.92 -13.82 0.72
N HIS A 225 -10.88 -13.37 1.97
CA HIS A 225 -9.84 -13.72 2.92
C HIS A 225 -9.82 -15.24 3.17
N ALA A 226 -10.97 -15.88 3.31
CA ALA A 226 -11.07 -17.34 3.49
C ALA A 226 -10.50 -18.11 2.29
N VAL A 227 -10.81 -17.67 1.07
CA VAL A 227 -10.24 -18.25 -0.16
C VAL A 227 -8.72 -18.08 -0.18
N THR A 228 -8.23 -16.90 0.21
CA THR A 228 -6.79 -16.60 0.26
C THR A 228 -6.08 -17.47 1.29
N GLU A 229 -6.61 -17.59 2.51
CA GLU A 229 -6.03 -18.46 3.53
C GLU A 229 -6.04 -19.93 3.11
N ALA A 230 -7.09 -20.40 2.43
CA ALA A 230 -7.15 -21.77 1.90
C ALA A 230 -6.08 -22.00 0.83
N ALA A 231 -5.86 -21.03 -0.07
CA ALA A 231 -4.80 -21.10 -1.07
C ALA A 231 -3.41 -21.14 -0.41
N ILE A 232 -3.17 -20.31 0.61
CA ILE A 232 -1.90 -20.30 1.36
C ILE A 232 -1.65 -21.65 2.03
N ARG A 233 -2.68 -22.24 2.68
CA ARG A 233 -2.55 -23.58 3.27
C ARG A 233 -2.23 -24.67 2.23
N GLY A 234 -2.65 -24.47 0.98
CA GLY A 234 -2.43 -25.41 -0.13
C GLY A 234 -1.05 -25.36 -0.79
N THR A 235 -0.20 -24.37 -0.49
CA THR A 235 1.10 -24.19 -1.18
C THR A 235 2.27 -24.94 -0.54
N GLY A 236 2.10 -25.45 0.68
CA GLY A 236 3.19 -26.05 1.47
C GLY A 236 4.09 -25.04 2.18
N LEU A 237 3.83 -23.73 2.05
CA LEU A 237 4.49 -22.68 2.82
C LEU A 237 4.19 -22.84 4.32
N THR A 238 5.15 -22.49 5.18
CA THR A 238 4.82 -22.14 6.58
C THR A 238 4.03 -20.83 6.56
N TRP A 239 3.01 -20.71 7.40
CA TRP A 239 2.15 -19.53 7.40
C TRP A 239 1.81 -19.03 8.80
N THR A 240 1.46 -17.75 8.89
CA THR A 240 0.78 -17.16 10.03
C THR A 240 -0.33 -16.25 9.52
N PHE A 241 -1.54 -16.37 10.07
CA PHE A 241 -2.66 -15.51 9.72
C PHE A 241 -2.91 -14.50 10.84
N LEU A 242 -2.94 -13.22 10.45
CA LEU A 242 -3.32 -12.11 11.32
C LEU A 242 -4.69 -11.64 10.85
N ARG A 243 -5.76 -12.06 11.51
CA ARG A 243 -7.13 -11.70 11.18
C ARG A 243 -7.50 -10.43 11.94
N ASP A 244 -7.32 -9.27 11.32
CA ASP A 244 -7.68 -8.02 11.98
C ASP A 244 -9.19 -7.77 11.99
N SER A 245 -9.67 -7.08 13.03
CA SER A 245 -11.02 -6.55 13.07
C SER A 245 -11.12 -5.22 12.34
N PHE A 246 -12.31 -4.62 12.36
CA PHE A 246 -12.57 -3.34 11.71
C PHE A 246 -11.73 -2.23 12.36
N TYR A 247 -11.18 -1.31 11.56
CA TYR A 247 -10.18 -0.35 12.06
C TYR A 247 -10.78 0.75 12.93
N ALA A 248 -10.31 0.86 14.17
CA ALA A 248 -10.68 1.94 15.08
C ALA A 248 -10.35 3.33 14.49
N ASP A 249 -9.20 3.46 13.83
CA ASP A 249 -8.75 4.67 13.12
C ASP A 249 -9.74 5.18 12.06
N PHE A 250 -10.57 4.30 11.51
CA PHE A 250 -11.51 4.63 10.43
C PHE A 250 -12.88 5.09 10.93
N MET A 251 -13.19 4.90 12.22
CA MET A 251 -14.51 5.22 12.78
C MET A 251 -14.95 6.69 12.56
N PRO A 252 -14.07 7.71 12.66
CA PRO A 252 -14.44 9.08 12.32
C PRO A 252 -14.83 9.28 10.84
N GLY A 253 -14.26 8.48 9.94
CA GLY A 253 -14.56 8.52 8.51
C GLY A 253 -15.93 7.96 8.14
N LEU A 254 -16.61 7.28 9.07
CA LEU A 254 -17.98 6.80 8.88
C LEU A 254 -19.04 7.87 9.12
N VAL A 255 -18.66 9.02 9.72
CA VAL A 255 -19.63 10.05 10.06
C VAL A 255 -19.89 10.93 8.84
N GLY A 256 -21.14 10.97 8.38
CA GLY A 256 -21.56 11.87 7.33
C GLY A 256 -21.38 13.35 7.69
N ASP A 257 -21.51 14.21 6.68
CA ASP A 257 -21.49 15.67 6.85
C ASP A 257 -22.57 16.17 7.81
N ASP A 258 -23.67 15.42 7.91
CA ASP A 258 -24.81 15.64 8.81
C ASP A 258 -24.59 15.11 10.24
N GLY A 259 -23.42 14.55 10.54
CA GLY A 259 -23.12 13.99 11.86
C GLY A 259 -23.68 12.59 12.10
N VAL A 260 -24.09 11.87 11.05
CA VAL A 260 -24.72 10.55 11.21
C VAL A 260 -23.80 9.43 10.70
N ILE A 261 -23.60 8.39 11.52
CA ILE A 261 -23.09 7.09 11.09
C ILE A 261 -24.28 6.27 10.59
N ARG A 262 -24.19 5.75 9.36
CA ARG A 262 -25.29 5.11 8.65
C ARG A 262 -24.96 3.69 8.18
N GLY A 263 -25.84 2.73 8.44
CA GLY A 263 -25.75 1.38 7.87
C GLY A 263 -26.66 0.37 8.55
N PRO A 264 -26.84 -0.84 7.98
CA PRO A 264 -27.70 -1.90 8.51
C PRO A 264 -26.98 -2.74 9.56
N GLY A 265 -26.46 -2.08 10.61
CA GLY A 265 -25.70 -2.72 11.69
C GLY A 265 -26.56 -3.19 12.87
N GLY A 266 -27.83 -2.79 12.92
CA GLY A 266 -28.75 -3.09 14.01
C GLY A 266 -28.18 -2.72 15.38
N SER A 267 -28.42 -3.61 16.35
CA SER A 267 -27.80 -3.60 17.68
C SER A 267 -26.53 -4.45 17.76
N GLY A 268 -25.98 -4.84 16.60
CA GLY A 268 -24.76 -5.62 16.49
C GLY A 268 -23.56 -4.91 17.12
N ARG A 269 -22.53 -5.70 17.45
CA ARG A 269 -21.32 -5.21 18.10
C ARG A 269 -20.06 -5.57 17.32
N VAL A 270 -19.07 -4.68 17.36
CA VAL A 270 -17.78 -4.84 16.68
C VAL A 270 -16.63 -4.46 17.60
N ALA A 271 -15.60 -5.32 17.67
CA ALA A 271 -14.40 -5.11 18.46
C ALA A 271 -13.30 -4.39 17.67
N VAL A 272 -13.53 -3.11 17.36
CA VAL A 272 -12.65 -2.30 16.49
C VAL A 272 -11.22 -2.23 17.01
N VAL A 273 -10.23 -2.47 16.15
CA VAL A 273 -8.80 -2.58 16.52
C VAL A 273 -7.99 -1.40 15.98
N ALA A 274 -7.02 -0.90 16.73
CA ALA A 274 -6.14 0.17 16.27
C ALA A 274 -5.16 -0.34 15.20
N GLN A 275 -4.92 0.47 14.17
CA GLN A 275 -3.95 0.11 13.12
C GLN A 275 -2.51 0.05 13.66
N ASP A 276 -2.21 0.78 14.72
CA ASP A 276 -0.92 0.68 15.41
C ASP A 276 -0.79 -0.64 16.16
N ASP A 277 -1.83 -1.12 16.86
CA ASP A 277 -1.83 -2.45 17.49
C ASP A 277 -1.63 -3.57 16.46
N ILE A 278 -2.29 -3.48 15.30
CA ILE A 278 -2.09 -4.44 14.19
C ILE A 278 -0.63 -4.41 13.74
N ALA A 279 -0.05 -3.22 13.59
CA ALA A 279 1.31 -3.08 13.12
C ALA A 279 2.34 -3.58 14.13
N ASP A 280 2.11 -3.38 15.43
CA ASP A 280 2.92 -3.94 16.51
C ASP A 280 2.84 -5.47 16.54
N ALA A 281 1.64 -6.03 16.43
CA ALA A 281 1.43 -7.48 16.39
C ALA A 281 2.09 -8.12 15.16
N ALA A 282 1.94 -7.50 13.98
CA ALA A 282 2.58 -7.98 12.75
C ALA A 282 4.12 -7.89 12.84
N ALA A 283 4.66 -6.80 13.38
CA ALA A 283 6.10 -6.66 13.58
C ALA A 283 6.65 -7.71 14.55
N ALA A 284 5.95 -7.98 15.67
CA ALA A 284 6.34 -9.02 16.61
C ALA A 284 6.41 -10.40 15.93
N VAL A 285 5.39 -10.75 15.14
CA VAL A 285 5.36 -12.00 14.38
C VAL A 285 6.47 -12.08 13.33
N LEU A 286 6.77 -10.98 12.64
CA LEU A 286 7.80 -10.95 11.60
C LEU A 286 9.23 -10.96 12.16
N LEU A 287 9.43 -10.58 13.42
CA LEU A 287 10.72 -10.65 14.10
C LEU A 287 11.06 -12.07 14.60
N ASP A 288 10.05 -12.91 14.86
CA ASP A 288 10.23 -14.33 15.21
C ASP A 288 9.20 -15.25 14.51
N PRO A 289 9.21 -15.32 13.17
CA PRO A 289 8.16 -16.00 12.42
C PRO A 289 8.04 -17.49 12.77
N ALA A 290 9.15 -18.15 13.10
CA ALA A 290 9.17 -19.57 13.44
C ALA A 290 8.32 -19.90 14.68
N ALA A 291 8.27 -19.01 15.69
CA ALA A 291 7.45 -19.18 16.87
C ALA A 291 5.93 -19.11 16.58
N HIS A 292 5.56 -18.61 15.41
CA HIS A 292 4.17 -18.39 15.01
C HIS A 292 3.74 -19.27 13.82
N ALA A 293 4.52 -20.29 13.48
CA ALA A 293 4.22 -21.24 12.42
C ALA A 293 2.86 -21.93 12.61
N GLY A 294 2.00 -21.87 11.60
CA GLY A 294 0.67 -22.49 11.59
C GLY A 294 -0.33 -21.83 12.55
N ARG A 295 -0.03 -20.63 13.05
CA ARG A 295 -0.90 -19.91 13.99
C ARG A 295 -1.84 -18.95 13.27
N THR A 296 -3.04 -18.81 13.81
CA THR A 296 -4.00 -17.77 13.44
C THR A 296 -4.26 -16.95 14.70
N TYR A 297 -4.11 -15.63 14.57
CA TYR A 297 -4.42 -14.66 15.59
C TYR A 297 -5.57 -13.79 15.09
N THR A 298 -6.52 -13.47 15.96
CA THR A 298 -7.65 -12.58 15.67
C THR A 298 -7.42 -11.29 16.43
N LEU A 299 -6.99 -10.24 15.72
CA LEU A 299 -6.55 -8.97 16.31
C LEU A 299 -7.75 -8.04 16.49
N THR A 300 -8.22 -7.89 17.72
CA THR A 300 -9.40 -7.08 18.07
C THR A 300 -9.04 -5.94 19.01
N GLY A 301 -9.90 -4.94 19.11
CA GLY A 301 -9.86 -3.97 20.21
C GLY A 301 -10.21 -4.62 21.55
N PRO A 302 -10.06 -3.88 22.66
CA PRO A 302 -10.27 -4.40 24.01
C PRO A 302 -11.75 -4.58 24.39
N ALA A 303 -12.69 -4.11 23.56
CA ALA A 303 -14.12 -4.20 23.81
C ALA A 303 -14.91 -4.21 22.49
N ALA A 304 -16.03 -4.95 22.47
CA ALA A 304 -17.00 -4.92 21.39
C ALA A 304 -18.05 -3.82 21.63
N LEU A 305 -18.18 -2.91 20.67
CA LEU A 305 -19.02 -1.71 20.75
C LEU A 305 -20.12 -1.77 19.69
N SER A 306 -21.31 -1.28 20.03
CA SER A 306 -22.36 -0.99 19.04
C SER A 306 -22.01 0.27 18.25
N PHE A 307 -22.62 0.46 17.07
CA PHE A 307 -22.45 1.71 16.31
C PHE A 307 -22.97 2.94 17.05
N THR A 308 -23.98 2.80 17.93
CA THR A 308 -24.41 3.87 18.83
C THR A 308 -23.31 4.26 19.82
N GLU A 309 -22.64 3.28 20.44
CA GLU A 309 -21.52 3.56 21.36
C GLU A 309 -20.33 4.17 20.62
N ILE A 310 -20.02 3.69 19.41
CA ILE A 310 -19.00 4.27 18.54
C ILE A 310 -19.35 5.72 18.18
N ALA A 311 -20.59 6.01 17.79
CA ALA A 311 -21.07 7.35 17.49
C ALA A 311 -20.87 8.29 18.69
N THR A 312 -21.25 7.85 19.90
CA THR A 312 -21.00 8.62 21.13
C THR A 312 -19.51 8.89 21.35
N ILE A 313 -18.65 7.88 21.24
CA ILE A 313 -17.20 8.03 21.41
C ILE A 313 -16.59 8.99 20.38
N VAL A 314 -17.00 8.87 19.11
CA VAL A 314 -16.54 9.76 18.03
C VAL A 314 -17.04 11.18 18.25
N GLY A 315 -18.29 11.37 18.68
CA GLY A 315 -18.87 12.68 18.97
C GLY A 315 -18.16 13.38 20.13
N GLU A 316 -17.92 12.69 21.23
CA GLU A 316 -17.12 13.20 22.35
C GLU A 316 -15.68 13.56 21.91
N ALA A 317 -15.08 12.75 21.03
CA ALA A 317 -13.74 13.01 20.54
C ALA A 317 -13.68 14.22 19.60
N SER A 318 -14.68 14.40 18.75
CA SER A 318 -14.72 15.49 17.76
C SER A 318 -15.35 16.78 18.30
N GLY A 319 -15.97 16.75 19.49
CA GLY A 319 -16.66 17.90 20.07
C GLY A 319 -17.95 18.28 19.33
N ARG A 320 -18.53 17.35 18.55
CA ARG A 320 -19.81 17.53 17.85
C ARG A 320 -20.78 16.40 18.18
N GLU A 321 -22.06 16.65 18.02
CA GLU A 321 -23.07 15.58 18.13
C GLU A 321 -22.89 14.59 16.97
N VAL A 322 -22.81 13.30 17.30
CA VAL A 322 -22.75 12.20 16.33
C VAL A 322 -23.72 11.12 16.76
N THR A 323 -24.55 10.68 15.82
CA THR A 323 -25.58 9.66 16.06
C THR A 323 -25.43 8.49 15.09
N TYR A 324 -26.05 7.36 15.43
CA TYR A 324 -26.15 6.20 14.55
C TYR A 324 -27.60 6.02 14.09
N VAL A 325 -27.77 5.81 12.78
CA VAL A 325 -29.05 5.45 12.18
C VAL A 325 -28.91 4.06 11.57
N ASP A 326 -29.72 3.14 12.09
CA ASP A 326 -29.88 1.81 11.52
C ASP A 326 -30.69 1.91 10.23
N GLU A 327 -30.05 1.62 9.11
CA GLU A 327 -30.65 1.67 7.78
C GLU A 327 -31.21 0.31 7.37
N THR A 328 -32.30 0.31 6.62
CA THR A 328 -32.66 -0.85 5.78
C THR A 328 -31.61 -1.06 4.69
N LEU A 329 -31.60 -2.24 4.04
CA LEU A 329 -30.68 -2.50 2.94
C LEU A 329 -30.86 -1.53 1.76
N ASP A 330 -32.10 -1.10 1.49
CA ASP A 330 -32.39 -0.18 0.39
C ASP A 330 -31.95 1.25 0.72
N GLU A 331 -32.15 1.70 1.96
CA GLU A 331 -31.60 2.97 2.45
C GLU A 331 -30.07 2.95 2.43
N ALA A 332 -29.44 1.84 2.84
CA ALA A 332 -27.99 1.70 2.85
C ALA A 332 -27.37 1.76 1.44
N ARG A 333 -28.07 1.24 0.42
CA ARG A 333 -27.69 1.42 -0.99
C ARG A 333 -27.88 2.87 -1.43
N ALA A 334 -29.00 3.48 -1.10
CA ALA A 334 -29.31 4.86 -1.47
C ALA A 334 -28.30 5.85 -0.86
N SER A 335 -27.93 5.70 0.41
CA SER A 335 -26.97 6.57 1.11
C SER A 335 -25.56 6.48 0.55
N ARG A 336 -25.20 5.35 -0.09
CA ARG A 336 -23.89 5.11 -0.72
C ARG A 336 -23.85 5.42 -2.22
N ALA A 337 -24.98 5.78 -2.83
CA ALA A 337 -25.03 6.13 -4.26
C ALA A 337 -24.14 7.33 -4.62
N VAL A 338 -23.85 8.22 -3.66
CA VAL A 338 -22.96 9.38 -3.82
C VAL A 338 -21.52 9.00 -4.18
N TYR A 339 -21.08 7.79 -3.85
CA TYR A 339 -19.72 7.33 -4.12
C TYR A 339 -19.49 6.87 -5.56
N ASP A 340 -20.54 6.76 -6.38
CA ASP A 340 -20.49 6.28 -7.78
C ASP A 340 -19.67 4.97 -7.92
N ALA A 341 -19.76 4.11 -6.90
CA ALA A 341 -19.04 2.85 -6.84
C ALA A 341 -19.85 1.74 -7.52
N PRO A 342 -19.19 0.74 -8.13
CA PRO A 342 -19.86 -0.44 -8.68
C PRO A 342 -20.70 -1.20 -7.64
N ASP A 343 -21.79 -1.83 -8.09
CA ASP A 343 -22.73 -2.57 -7.22
C ASP A 343 -22.06 -3.61 -6.32
N TRP A 344 -21.03 -4.31 -6.81
CA TRP A 344 -20.32 -5.33 -6.03
C TRP A 344 -19.58 -4.71 -4.84
N GLU A 345 -19.08 -3.48 -5.00
CA GLU A 345 -18.30 -2.77 -3.99
C GLU A 345 -19.26 -2.20 -2.93
N VAL A 346 -20.36 -1.57 -3.35
CA VAL A 346 -21.43 -1.11 -2.45
C VAL A 346 -22.02 -2.27 -1.64
N ALA A 347 -22.30 -3.41 -2.29
CA ALA A 347 -22.75 -4.62 -1.60
C ALA A 347 -21.70 -5.14 -0.60
N GLY A 348 -20.42 -5.08 -0.95
CA GLY A 348 -19.30 -5.39 -0.06
C GLY A 348 -19.32 -4.53 1.18
N TRP A 349 -19.37 -3.21 1.04
CA TRP A 349 -19.40 -2.26 2.17
C TRP A 349 -20.63 -2.44 3.06
N ILE A 350 -21.81 -2.63 2.47
CA ILE A 350 -23.04 -2.89 3.22
C ILE A 350 -22.92 -4.21 4.00
N SER A 351 -22.30 -5.24 3.39
CA SER A 351 -22.18 -6.55 4.02
C SER A 351 -21.35 -6.55 5.30
N THR A 352 -20.43 -5.58 5.47
CA THR A 352 -19.70 -5.38 6.74
C THR A 352 -20.66 -5.06 7.88
N TYR A 353 -21.64 -4.18 7.67
CA TYR A 353 -22.62 -3.82 8.69
C TYR A 353 -23.55 -4.98 9.00
N THR A 354 -24.03 -5.70 7.98
CA THR A 354 -24.90 -6.86 8.22
C THR A 354 -24.16 -7.99 8.94
N ALA A 355 -22.85 -8.13 8.75
CA ALA A 355 -22.03 -9.07 9.52
C ALA A 355 -21.89 -8.64 10.99
N VAL A 356 -21.75 -7.34 11.25
CA VAL A 356 -21.84 -6.78 12.61
C VAL A 356 -23.22 -7.09 13.23
N ALA A 357 -24.31 -6.86 12.49
CA ALA A 357 -25.67 -7.16 12.94
C ALA A 357 -25.87 -8.65 13.24
N ALA A 358 -25.23 -9.53 12.48
CA ALA A 358 -25.22 -10.98 12.70
C ALA A 358 -24.31 -11.43 13.87
N GLY A 359 -23.54 -10.53 14.48
CA GLY A 359 -22.64 -10.82 15.58
C GLY A 359 -21.28 -11.41 15.19
N GLU A 360 -20.93 -11.41 13.90
CA GLU A 360 -19.70 -12.04 13.39
C GLU A 360 -18.41 -11.31 13.82
N HIS A 361 -18.53 -10.08 14.35
CA HIS A 361 -17.40 -9.21 14.71
C HIS A 361 -17.38 -8.80 16.19
N ALA A 362 -18.20 -9.44 17.03
CA ALA A 362 -18.34 -9.10 18.45
C ALA A 362 -17.30 -9.79 19.35
N GLU A 363 -16.56 -10.77 18.84
CA GLU A 363 -15.51 -11.46 19.61
C GLU A 363 -14.40 -10.47 19.99
N VAL A 364 -13.95 -10.55 21.25
CA VAL A 364 -12.81 -9.82 21.80
C VAL A 364 -11.77 -10.85 22.22
N THR A 365 -10.53 -10.70 21.75
CA THR A 365 -9.42 -11.59 22.08
C THR A 365 -8.31 -10.86 22.83
N GLY A 366 -7.40 -11.63 23.44
CA GLY A 366 -6.15 -11.12 24.02
C GLY A 366 -4.96 -11.20 23.06
N ASP A 367 -5.17 -11.43 21.76
CA ASP A 367 -4.08 -11.74 20.83
C ASP A 367 -3.15 -10.55 20.59
N VAL A 368 -3.66 -9.31 20.64
CA VAL A 368 -2.82 -8.11 20.61
C VAL A 368 -1.87 -8.13 21.81
N GLU A 369 -2.39 -8.26 23.03
CA GLU A 369 -1.57 -8.27 24.25
C GLU A 369 -0.57 -9.42 24.27
N ALA A 370 -0.98 -10.60 23.83
CA ALA A 370 -0.11 -11.77 23.76
C ALA A 370 1.08 -11.58 22.79
N LEU A 371 0.89 -10.82 21.70
CA LEU A 371 1.93 -10.59 20.69
C LEU A 371 2.78 -9.35 20.99
N THR A 372 2.17 -8.28 21.49
CA THR A 372 2.85 -6.98 21.64
C THR A 372 3.34 -6.71 23.06
N GLY A 373 2.82 -7.43 24.05
CA GLY A 373 3.11 -7.20 25.47
C GLY A 373 2.41 -5.99 26.07
N HIS A 374 1.46 -5.37 25.36
CA HIS A 374 0.61 -4.29 25.87
C HIS A 374 -0.86 -4.55 25.50
N PRO A 375 -1.84 -4.11 26.31
CA PRO A 375 -3.25 -4.29 25.98
C PRO A 375 -3.60 -3.59 24.66
N ALA A 376 -4.64 -4.08 23.99
CA ALA A 376 -5.21 -3.42 22.82
C ALA A 376 -5.71 -2.02 23.19
N THR A 377 -5.45 -1.05 22.31
CA THR A 377 -5.74 0.36 22.53
C THR A 377 -7.25 0.62 22.41
N PRO A 378 -7.92 1.17 23.44
CA PRO A 378 -9.34 1.51 23.36
C PRO A 378 -9.63 2.58 22.29
N LEU A 379 -10.79 2.51 21.62
CA LEU A 379 -11.19 3.50 20.60
C LEU A 379 -11.04 4.96 21.08
N ARG A 380 -11.41 5.23 22.34
CA ARG A 380 -11.29 6.58 22.95
C ARG A 380 -9.85 7.10 22.93
N GLU A 381 -8.87 6.23 23.15
CA GLU A 381 -7.45 6.59 23.15
C GLU A 381 -6.91 6.77 21.73
N VAL A 382 -7.32 5.89 20.80
CA VAL A 382 -7.00 6.05 19.36
C VAL A 382 -7.44 7.43 18.87
N LEU A 383 -8.65 7.86 19.21
CA LEU A 383 -9.20 9.16 18.80
C LEU A 383 -8.61 10.36 19.58
N ALA A 384 -7.99 10.13 20.73
CA ALA A 384 -7.29 11.17 21.48
C ALA A 384 -5.89 11.45 20.89
N ALA A 385 -5.18 10.39 20.45
CA ALA A 385 -3.85 10.48 19.88
C ALA A 385 -3.82 11.10 18.47
N GLY A 386 -4.94 11.08 17.74
CA GLY A 386 -5.06 11.68 16.40
C GLY A 386 -5.32 13.20 16.37
N ARG A 387 -5.25 13.89 17.52
CA ARG A 387 -5.46 15.35 17.63
C ARG A 387 -4.17 16.16 17.59
#